data_AF-A0A936H6A6-F1
#
_entry.id   AF-A0A936H6A6-F1
#
_cell.length_a   1.000
_cell.length_b   1.000
_cell.length_c   1.000
_cell.angle_alpha   90.00
_cell.angle_beta   90.00
_cell.angle_gamma   90.00
#
_symmetry.space_group_name_H-M   'P 1'
#
loop_
_entity.id
_entity.type
_entity.pdbx_description
1 polymer ?
#
loop_
_entity_poly.entity_id
_entity_poly.type
_entity_poly.pdbx_seq_one_letter_code
_entity_poly.pdbx_strand_id
1 'polypeptide(L)'
;MQQIIEGKRYDTETADEVCSDKYWDGSNHDRNGRNRTLYKTPKGAFFVHHETRWQGERDHLEAVSETFAKELYERLPERKITFVEAFGHEPEEA
;
A
#
# COMPACT_ATOMS: atom_id res chain seq x y z
N MET A 1 3.71 -10.71 5.21
CA MET A 1 2.32 -11.08 5.56
C MET A 1 1.65 -11.67 4.33
N GLN A 2 0.85 -12.72 4.51
CA GLN A 2 0.12 -13.37 3.42
C GLN A 2 -1.34 -13.59 3.81
N GLN A 3 -2.26 -13.27 2.91
CA GLN A 3 -3.70 -13.48 3.12
C GLN A 3 -4.39 -13.88 1.81
N ILE A 4 -5.47 -14.67 1.90
CA ILE A 4 -6.31 -15.01 0.77
C ILE A 4 -7.58 -14.15 0.86
N ILE A 5 -7.82 -13.30 -0.13
CA ILE A 5 -8.97 -12.40 -0.21
C ILE A 5 -9.69 -12.72 -1.51
N GLU A 6 -10.98 -13.02 -1.45
CA GLU A 6 -11.80 -13.36 -2.63
C GLU A 6 -11.20 -14.48 -3.52
N GLY A 7 -10.52 -15.46 -2.90
CA GLY A 7 -9.86 -16.56 -3.62
C GLY A 7 -8.52 -16.19 -4.28
N LYS A 8 -8.05 -14.95 -4.13
CA LYS A 8 -6.73 -14.51 -4.60
C LYS A 8 -5.74 -14.47 -3.43
N ARG A 9 -4.54 -14.98 -3.66
CA ARG A 9 -3.43 -14.93 -2.67
C ARG A 9 -2.70 -13.60 -2.81
N TYR A 10 -2.69 -12.84 -1.73
CA TYR A 10 -1.93 -11.61 -1.56
C TYR A 10 -0.79 -11.85 -0.59
N ASP A 11 0.39 -11.35 -0.94
CA ASP A 11 1.62 -11.63 -0.24
C ASP A 11 2.52 -10.41 -0.33
N THR A 12 2.86 -9.82 0.82
CA THR A 12 3.65 -8.59 0.89
C THR A 12 5.14 -8.81 0.58
N GLU A 13 5.63 -10.06 0.57
CA GLU A 13 7.04 -10.36 0.27
C GLU A 13 7.27 -10.49 -1.24
N THR A 14 6.27 -11.00 -1.95
CA THR A 14 6.32 -11.11 -3.42
C THR A 14 5.78 -9.88 -4.15
N ALA A 15 5.12 -8.97 -3.44
CA ALA A 15 4.54 -7.76 -4.00
C ALA A 15 5.49 -6.57 -3.89
N ASP A 16 5.42 -5.68 -4.88
CA ASP A 16 6.17 -4.44 -4.90
C ASP A 16 5.48 -3.39 -4.04
N GLU A 17 6.24 -2.77 -3.15
CA GLU A 17 5.77 -1.65 -2.32
C GLU A 17 5.68 -0.39 -3.19
N VAL A 18 4.47 0.15 -3.31
CA VAL A 18 4.20 1.30 -4.19
C VAL A 18 4.41 2.60 -3.43
N CYS A 19 3.65 2.77 -2.35
CA CYS A 19 3.67 3.95 -1.49
C CYS A 19 3.26 3.58 -0.06
N SER A 20 3.66 4.41 0.90
CA SER A 20 3.31 4.21 2.31
C SER A 20 3.14 5.54 3.04
N ASP A 21 2.49 5.52 4.20
CA ASP A 21 2.51 6.63 5.19
C ASP A 21 3.56 6.42 6.28
N LYS A 22 4.35 5.34 6.19
CA LYS A 22 5.38 4.97 7.14
C LYS A 22 6.69 5.70 6.82
N TYR A 23 6.76 6.96 7.25
CA TYR A 23 7.98 7.77 7.12
C TYR A 23 8.57 8.18 8.44
N TRP A 24 9.90 8.34 8.46
CA TRP A 24 10.62 8.85 9.62
C TRP A 24 10.33 10.34 9.82
N ASP A 25 9.62 10.69 10.89
CA ASP A 25 9.31 12.08 11.24
C ASP A 25 10.42 12.75 12.09
N GLY A 26 11.60 12.13 12.20
CA GLY A 26 12.67 12.58 13.12
C GLY A 26 12.55 12.06 14.55
N SER A 27 11.44 11.41 14.90
CA SER A 27 11.22 10.82 16.24
C SER A 27 10.54 9.44 16.21
N ASN A 28 9.68 9.18 15.22
CA ASN A 28 9.01 7.88 15.06
C ASN A 28 8.66 7.66 13.58
N HIS A 29 8.51 6.38 13.19
CA HIS A 29 7.96 5.97 11.89
C HIS A 29 6.44 5.77 11.92
N ASP A 30 5.81 5.97 13.08
CA ASP A 30 4.37 5.73 13.26
C ASP A 30 3.51 6.94 13.02
N ARG A 31 2.42 6.73 12.27
CA ARG A 31 1.29 7.64 12.22
C ARG A 31 0.24 7.20 13.23
N ASN A 32 0.50 7.49 14.51
CA ASN A 32 -0.51 7.30 15.57
C ASN A 32 -0.92 5.82 15.80
N GLY A 33 0.01 4.87 15.63
CA GLY A 33 -0.26 3.44 15.80
C GLY A 33 -0.84 2.74 14.59
N ARG A 34 -1.04 3.43 13.45
CA ARG A 34 -1.63 2.85 12.23
C ARG A 34 -0.85 3.31 11.01
N ASN A 35 -0.34 2.37 10.24
CA ASN A 35 0.32 2.64 8.97
C ASN A 35 -0.38 1.85 7.86
N ARG A 36 -0.33 2.38 6.66
CA ARG A 36 -0.92 1.83 5.43
C ARG A 36 0.15 1.81 4.37
N THR A 37 0.35 0.64 3.83
CA THR A 37 1.31 0.43 2.74
C THR A 37 0.57 -0.15 1.55
N LEU A 38 0.63 0.54 0.41
CA LEU A 38 0.05 0.07 -0.83
C LEU A 38 1.05 -0.86 -1.53
N TYR A 39 0.58 -2.04 -1.89
CA TYR A 39 1.36 -3.04 -2.61
C TYR A 39 0.73 -3.36 -3.97
N LYS A 40 1.59 -3.69 -4.93
CA LYS A 40 1.23 -4.18 -6.26
C LYS A 40 1.72 -5.61 -6.41
N THR A 41 0.80 -6.52 -6.70
CA THR A 41 1.16 -7.90 -7.03
C THR A 41 1.80 -7.97 -8.43
N PRO A 42 2.64 -8.98 -8.70
CA PRO A 42 3.21 -9.20 -10.03
C PRO A 42 2.15 -9.48 -11.11
N LYS A 43 0.92 -9.82 -10.72
CA LYS A 43 -0.23 -10.00 -11.62
C LYS A 43 -1.00 -8.69 -11.89
N GLY A 44 -0.56 -7.55 -11.34
CA GLY A 44 -1.18 -6.25 -11.52
C GLY A 44 -2.38 -5.95 -10.61
N ALA A 45 -2.69 -6.81 -9.64
CA ALA A 45 -3.69 -6.49 -8.60
C ALA A 45 -3.06 -5.66 -7.47
N PHE A 46 -3.85 -4.74 -6.89
CA PHE A 46 -3.43 -3.87 -5.79
C PHE A 46 -4.07 -4.29 -4.48
N PHE A 47 -3.34 -4.07 -3.38
CA PHE A 47 -3.84 -4.31 -2.04
C PHE A 47 -3.13 -3.41 -1.03
N VAL A 48 -3.82 -3.07 0.04
CA VAL A 48 -3.30 -2.24 1.13
C VAL A 48 -3.02 -3.13 2.33
N HIS A 49 -1.82 -3.01 2.87
CA HIS A 49 -1.46 -3.58 4.15
C HIS A 49 -1.72 -2.55 5.24
N HIS A 50 -2.67 -2.86 6.12
CA HIS A 50 -2.97 -2.06 7.29
C HIS A 50 -2.17 -2.62 8.46
N GLU A 51 -1.10 -1.93 8.85
CA GLU A 51 -0.27 -2.25 10.02
C GLU A 51 -0.77 -1.46 11.23
N THR A 52 -0.90 -2.12 12.38
CA THR A 52 -1.33 -1.45 13.61
C THR A 52 -0.53 -1.90 14.83
N ARG A 53 -0.18 -0.93 15.69
CA ARG A 53 0.50 -1.17 16.97
C ARG A 53 -0.45 -1.17 18.17
N TRP A 54 -1.74 -0.98 17.95
CA TRP A 54 -2.73 -0.93 19.02
C TRP A 54 -3.09 -2.32 19.52
N GLN A 55 -3.10 -2.51 20.84
CA GLN A 55 -3.52 -3.77 21.45
C GLN A 55 -5.00 -4.03 21.15
N GLY A 56 -5.28 -5.11 20.40
CA GLY A 56 -6.63 -5.53 20.03
C GLY A 56 -6.97 -5.28 18.56
N GLU A 57 -6.22 -4.43 17.85
CA GLU A 57 -6.27 -4.37 16.40
C GLU A 57 -5.27 -5.37 15.81
N ARG A 58 -5.57 -5.89 14.61
CA ARG A 58 -4.73 -6.84 13.91
C ARG A 58 -4.39 -6.31 12.53
N ASP A 59 -3.17 -6.59 12.11
CA ASP A 59 -2.75 -6.34 10.75
C ASP A 59 -3.62 -7.15 9.79
N HIS A 60 -3.99 -6.54 8.67
CA HIS A 60 -4.79 -7.19 7.64
C HIS A 60 -4.47 -6.62 6.27
N LEU A 61 -4.76 -7.42 5.25
CA LEU A 61 -4.67 -7.01 3.87
C LEU A 61 -6.07 -6.69 3.35
N GLU A 62 -6.20 -5.58 2.64
CA GLU A 62 -7.42 -5.17 1.96
C GLU A 62 -7.15 -5.14 0.45
N ALA A 63 -7.89 -5.92 -0.33
CA ALA A 63 -7.80 -5.86 -1.79
C ALA A 63 -8.50 -4.59 -2.27
N VAL A 64 -7.81 -3.78 -3.08
CA VAL A 64 -8.33 -2.49 -3.56
C VAL A 64 -8.33 -2.43 -5.08
N SER A 65 -9.23 -1.63 -5.63
CA SER A 65 -9.26 -1.34 -7.06
C SER A 65 -8.11 -0.40 -7.46
N GLU A 66 -7.78 -0.39 -8.74
CA GLU A 66 -6.76 0.52 -9.27
C GLU A 66 -7.10 2.00 -9.01
N THR A 67 -8.37 2.37 -9.14
CA THR A 67 -8.84 3.74 -8.85
C THR A 67 -8.50 4.15 -7.42
N PHE A 68 -8.82 3.29 -6.45
CA PHE A 68 -8.52 3.57 -5.04
C PHE A 68 -7.02 3.56 -4.75
N ALA A 69 -6.26 2.71 -5.44
CA ALA A 69 -4.80 2.69 -5.38
C ALA A 69 -4.19 4.01 -5.89
N LYS A 70 -4.74 4.60 -6.96
CA LYS A 70 -4.31 5.93 -7.47
C LYS A 70 -4.60 7.02 -6.44
N GLU A 71 -5.80 7.06 -5.88
CA GLU A 71 -6.15 8.02 -4.82
C GLU A 71 -5.20 7.91 -3.61
N LEU A 72 -4.85 6.68 -3.20
CA LEU A 72 -3.87 6.45 -2.15
C LEU A 72 -2.46 6.93 -2.54
N TYR A 73 -2.05 6.71 -3.79
CA TYR A 73 -0.76 7.17 -4.29
C TYR A 73 -0.63 8.70 -4.27
N GLU A 74 -1.72 9.40 -4.55
CA GLU A 74 -1.78 10.86 -4.48
C GLU A 74 -1.74 11.37 -3.03
N ARG A 75 -2.43 10.68 -2.11
CA ARG A 75 -2.56 11.08 -0.70
C ARG A 75 -1.35 10.72 0.17
N LEU A 76 -0.65 9.64 -0.15
CA LEU A 76 0.45 9.13 0.67
C LEU A 76 1.76 9.89 0.37
N PRO A 77 2.52 10.28 1.42
CA PRO A 77 3.72 11.09 1.25
C PRO A 77 4.91 10.29 0.73
N GLU A 78 5.07 9.04 1.14
CA GLU A 78 6.21 8.21 0.69
C GLU A 78 5.83 7.43 -0.55
N ARG A 79 6.60 7.64 -1.61
CA ARG A 79 6.46 6.93 -2.88
C ARG A 79 7.76 6.21 -3.15
N LYS A 80 7.69 4.89 -3.25
CA LYS A 80 8.87 4.04 -3.41
C LYS A 80 9.16 3.73 -4.88
N ILE A 81 8.12 3.67 -5.69
CA ILE A 81 8.19 3.56 -7.15
C ILE A 81 7.41 4.70 -7.80
N THR A 82 7.67 4.97 -9.07
CA THR A 82 6.97 6.03 -9.82
C THR A 82 5.56 5.61 -10.22
N PHE A 83 4.70 6.59 -10.57
CA PHE A 83 3.32 6.32 -11.02
C PHE A 83 3.31 5.42 -12.27
N VAL A 84 4.27 5.61 -13.18
CA VAL A 84 4.41 4.80 -14.39
C VAL A 84 4.80 3.37 -14.05
N GLU A 85 5.71 3.14 -13.09
CA GLU A 85 6.05 1.78 -12.63
C GLU A 85 4.89 1.12 -11.86
N ALA A 86 4.18 1.90 -11.06
CA ALA A 86 3.04 1.45 -10.25
C ALA A 86 1.84 1.06 -11.12
N PHE A 87 1.44 1.91 -12.07
CA PHE A 87 0.20 1.74 -12.82
C PHE A 87 0.41 1.38 -14.29
N GLY A 88 1.62 1.51 -14.83
CA GLY A 88 1.91 1.21 -16.25
C GLY A 88 1.39 2.27 -17.22
N HIS A 89 0.88 3.40 -16.73
CA HIS A 89 0.32 4.49 -17.52
C HIS A 89 0.94 5.82 -17.09
N GLU A 90 1.11 6.74 -18.04
CA GLU A 90 1.53 8.10 -17.73
C GLU A 90 0.39 8.86 -17.03
N PRO A 91 0.70 9.69 -16.00
CA PRO A 91 -0.31 10.56 -15.42
C PRO A 91 -0.80 11.55 -16.49
N GLU A 92 -2.10 11.86 -16.47
CA GLU A 92 -2.68 12.87 -17.38
C GLU A 92 -2.04 14.24 -17.08
N GLU A 93 -1.50 14.92 -18.10
CA GLU A 93 -0.95 16.27 -17.96
C GLU A 93 -2.09 17.27 -17.71
N ALA A 94 -1.94 18.11 -16.68
CA ALA A 94 -2.92 19.12 -16.27
C ALA A 94 -2.72 20.47 -16.97
#